data_AF-A0A519YIC3-F1
#
_entry.id   AF-A0A519YIC3-F1
#
_cell.length_a   1.000
_cell.length_b   1.000
_cell.length_c   1.000
_cell.angle_alpha   90.00
_cell.angle_beta   90.00
_cell.angle_gamma   90.00
#
_symmetry.space_group_name_H-M   'P 1'
#
loop_
_entity.id
_entity.type
_entity.pdbx_description
1 polymer ?
#
loop_
_entity_poly.entity_id
_entity_poly.type
_entity_poly.pdbx_seq_one_letter_code
_entity_poly.pdbx_strand_id
1 'polypeptide(L)'
;LHGACLTSTGRRRIAVIVEPAHPSRLYPLLMSAYGLTEREKEVTSMVLQGASTSQISAELHVSAQTVQQHLKSIFDKTGVHSRRDLVGTVFFHHYEPRFRDNEKRTAAGRPVRGGPWPIQSS
;
A
#
# COMPACT_ATOMS: atom_id res chain seq x y z
N LEU A 1 -9.63 5.25 11.16
CA LEU A 1 -9.68 6.60 11.78
C LEU A 1 -10.72 6.51 12.87
N HIS A 2 -10.27 6.30 14.10
CA HIS A 2 -11.14 6.26 15.28
C HIS A 2 -10.72 7.41 16.19
N GLY A 3 -11.67 8.25 16.59
CA GLY A 3 -11.45 9.35 17.51
C GLY A 3 -12.24 9.10 18.78
N ALA A 4 -11.57 9.15 19.94
CA ALA A 4 -12.21 9.17 21.24
C ALA A 4 -12.03 10.57 21.85
N CYS A 5 -13.12 11.14 22.37
CA CYS A 5 -13.09 12.44 23.03
C CYS A 5 -12.52 12.28 24.44
N LEU A 6 -11.35 12.89 24.69
CA LEU A 6 -10.77 12.98 26.03
C LEU A 6 -11.17 14.33 26.63
N THR A 7 -12.12 14.32 27.56
CA THR A 7 -12.50 15.50 28.34
C THR A 7 -11.47 15.73 29.43
N SER A 8 -10.44 16.52 29.12
CA SER A 8 -9.56 17.15 30.10
C SER A 8 -9.93 18.63 30.21
N THR A 9 -10.17 19.07 31.44
CA THR A 9 -10.57 20.41 31.87
C THR A 9 -10.12 21.57 30.96
N GLY A 10 -11.11 22.27 30.37
CA GLY A 10 -10.97 23.63 29.84
C GLY A 10 -10.44 23.81 28.41
N ARG A 11 -9.87 22.79 27.76
CA ARG A 11 -9.48 22.87 26.33
C ARG A 11 -9.89 21.61 25.59
N ARG A 12 -10.68 21.76 24.52
CA ARG A 12 -11.05 20.67 23.61
C ARG A 12 -9.78 20.05 23.04
N ARG A 13 -9.48 18.81 23.41
CA ARG A 13 -8.36 18.03 22.86
C ARG A 13 -8.94 16.89 22.03
N ILE A 14 -8.48 16.76 20.79
CA ILE A 14 -8.85 15.65 19.91
C ILE A 14 -7.67 14.68 19.90
N ALA A 15 -7.91 13.46 20.36
CA ALA A 15 -6.97 12.37 20.15
C ALA A 15 -7.29 11.71 18.81
N VAL A 16 -6.34 11.75 17.88
CA VAL A 16 -6.44 11.05 16.59
C VAL A 16 -5.60 9.79 16.68
N ILE A 17 -6.24 8.63 16.56
CA ILE A 17 -5.53 7.36 16.44
C ILE A 17 -5.20 7.14 14.96
N VAL A 18 -3.92 7.25 14.62
CA VAL A 18 -3.39 7.00 13.28
C VAL A 18 -2.96 5.53 13.21
N GLU A 19 -3.85 4.69 12.69
CA GLU A 19 -3.52 3.30 12.34
C GLU A 19 -2.93 3.22 10.92
N PRO A 20 -2.10 2.21 10.63
CA PRO A 20 -1.67 1.93 9.27
C PRO A 20 -2.88 1.73 8.38
N ALA A 21 -3.05 2.57 7.35
CA ALA A 21 -3.98 2.28 6.28
C ALA A 21 -3.51 0.97 5.61
N HIS A 22 -4.35 -0.06 5.65
CA HIS A 22 -4.10 -1.30 4.91
C HIS A 22 -3.77 -0.93 3.45
N PRO A 23 -2.80 -1.58 2.80
CA PRO A 23 -2.41 -1.32 1.40
C PRO A 23 -3.58 -1.15 0.44
N SER A 24 -4.64 -1.96 0.62
CA SER A 24 -5.84 -1.89 -0.19
C SER A 24 -6.55 -0.53 -0.14
N ARG A 25 -6.33 0.27 0.90
CA ARG A 25 -6.91 1.60 1.06
C ARG A 25 -6.07 2.71 0.42
N LEU A 26 -4.75 2.50 0.30
CA LEU A 26 -3.85 3.43 -0.39
C LEU A 26 -3.83 3.16 -1.90
N TYR A 27 -4.00 1.90 -2.28
CA TYR A 27 -3.94 1.43 -3.66
C TYR A 27 -4.73 2.30 -4.66
N PRO A 28 -6.03 2.62 -4.44
CA PRO A 28 -6.79 3.41 -5.40
C PRO A 28 -6.22 4.83 -5.60
N LEU A 29 -5.70 5.44 -4.53
CA LEU A 29 -5.11 6.77 -4.57
C LEU A 29 -3.80 6.76 -5.37
N LEU A 30 -2.98 5.74 -5.17
CA LEU A 30 -1.68 5.61 -5.83
C LEU A 30 -1.83 5.34 -7.32
N MET A 31 -2.69 4.41 -7.69
CA MET A 31 -2.93 4.13 -9.10
C MET A 31 -3.51 5.34 -9.82
N SER A 32 -4.34 6.14 -9.11
CA SER A 32 -4.85 7.40 -9.65
C SER A 32 -3.76 8.46 -9.78
N ALA A 33 -2.82 8.54 -8.84
CA ALA A 33 -1.67 9.44 -8.93
C ALA A 33 -0.74 9.11 -10.11
N TYR A 34 -0.61 7.83 -10.47
CA TYR A 34 0.09 7.39 -11.69
C TYR A 34 -0.73 7.53 -12.97
N GLY A 35 -2.00 7.99 -12.90
CA GLY A 35 -2.85 8.13 -14.08
C GLY A 35 -3.24 6.80 -14.75
N LEU A 36 -3.31 5.71 -13.97
CA LEU A 36 -3.80 4.44 -14.48
C LEU A 36 -5.30 4.48 -14.74
N THR A 37 -5.70 3.95 -15.88
CA THR A 37 -7.10 3.66 -16.24
C THR A 37 -7.66 2.54 -15.36
N GLU A 38 -8.99 2.38 -15.33
CA GLU A 38 -9.62 1.29 -14.58
C GLU A 38 -9.09 -0.09 -14.99
N ARG A 39 -8.87 -0.30 -16.29
CA ARG A 39 -8.34 -1.57 -16.78
C ARG A 39 -6.90 -1.82 -16.36
N GLU A 40 -6.06 -0.79 -16.38
CA GLU A 40 -4.67 -0.87 -15.91
C GLU A 40 -4.61 -1.09 -14.39
N LYS A 41 -5.56 -0.54 -13.62
CA LYS A 41 -5.71 -0.84 -12.19
C LYS A 41 -6.00 -2.33 -11.99
N GLU A 42 -7.00 -2.89 -12.66
CA GLU A 42 -7.31 -4.33 -12.55
C GLU A 42 -6.09 -5.22 -12.83
N VAL A 43 -5.39 -4.97 -13.94
CA VAL A 43 -4.16 -5.69 -14.30
C VAL A 43 -3.08 -5.51 -13.22
N THR A 44 -2.86 -4.29 -12.73
CA THR A 44 -1.86 -4.02 -11.70
C THR A 44 -2.20 -4.74 -10.38
N SER A 45 -3.48 -4.75 -9.99
CA SER A 45 -3.94 -5.46 -8.78
C SER A 45 -3.62 -6.95 -8.86
N MET A 46 -3.90 -7.59 -10.00
CA MET A 46 -3.58 -9.00 -10.20
C MET A 46 -2.06 -9.26 -10.21
N VAL A 47 -1.27 -8.37 -10.80
CA VAL A 47 0.20 -8.46 -10.77
C VAL A 47 0.73 -8.42 -9.35
N LEU A 48 0.21 -7.52 -8.51
CA LEU A 48 0.62 -7.40 -7.11
C LEU A 48 0.21 -8.62 -6.28
N GLN A 49 -0.83 -9.34 -6.70
CA GLN A 49 -1.24 -10.63 -6.12
C GLN A 49 -0.40 -11.81 -6.63
N GLY A 50 0.55 -11.57 -7.55
CA GLY A 50 1.42 -12.61 -8.11
C GLY A 50 0.82 -13.36 -9.31
N ALA A 51 -0.30 -12.88 -9.87
CA ALA A 51 -0.93 -13.53 -11.02
C ALA A 51 -0.03 -13.49 -12.26
N SER A 52 0.01 -14.62 -12.98
CA SER A 52 0.71 -14.75 -14.26
C SER A 52 -0.05 -14.05 -15.40
N THR A 53 0.60 -13.81 -16.53
CA THR A 53 -0.06 -13.24 -17.71
C THR A 53 -1.22 -14.11 -18.20
N SER A 54 -1.10 -15.45 -18.13
CA SER A 54 -2.18 -16.36 -18.52
C SER A 54 -3.37 -16.31 -17.56
N GLN A 55 -3.11 -16.20 -16.24
CA GLN A 55 -4.17 -16.02 -15.25
C GLN A 55 -4.90 -14.69 -15.44
N ILE A 56 -4.17 -13.60 -15.69
CA ILE A 56 -4.76 -12.28 -15.99
C ILE A 56 -5.58 -12.34 -17.28
N SER A 57 -5.05 -12.98 -18.32
CA SER A 57 -5.75 -13.16 -19.60
C SER A 57 -7.08 -13.90 -19.42
N ALA A 58 -7.09 -14.99 -18.63
CA ALA A 58 -8.29 -15.77 -18.33
C ALA A 58 -9.31 -14.96 -17.51
N GLU A 59 -8.88 -14.38 -16.39
CA GLU A 59 -9.75 -13.61 -15.49
C GLU A 59 -10.40 -12.42 -16.20
N LEU A 60 -9.59 -11.68 -16.95
CA LEU A 60 -10.01 -10.46 -17.61
C LEU A 60 -10.63 -10.72 -18.99
N HIS A 61 -10.70 -11.96 -19.45
CA HIS A 61 -11.25 -12.35 -20.75
C HIS A 61 -10.61 -11.59 -21.93
N VAL A 62 -9.28 -11.43 -21.91
CA VAL A 62 -8.50 -10.75 -22.96
C VAL A 62 -7.32 -11.60 -23.39
N SER A 63 -6.73 -11.34 -24.55
CA SER A 63 -5.55 -12.08 -25.01
C SER A 63 -4.32 -11.79 -24.15
N ALA A 64 -3.38 -12.74 -24.11
CA ALA A 64 -2.08 -12.53 -23.47
C ALA A 64 -1.33 -11.32 -24.06
N GLN A 65 -1.46 -11.08 -25.37
CA GLN A 65 -0.89 -9.90 -26.03
C GLN A 65 -1.51 -8.59 -25.50
N THR A 66 -2.82 -8.57 -25.29
CA THR A 66 -3.53 -7.42 -24.70
C THR A 66 -3.05 -7.16 -23.27
N VAL A 67 -2.82 -8.21 -22.47
CA VAL A 67 -2.22 -8.07 -21.13
C VAL A 67 -0.80 -7.48 -21.23
N GLN A 68 0.03 -7.94 -22.16
CA GLN A 68 1.36 -7.37 -22.38
C GLN A 68 1.30 -5.88 -22.77
N GLN A 69 0.33 -5.50 -23.60
CA GLN A 69 0.12 -4.10 -23.96
C GLN A 69 -0.26 -3.25 -22.74
N HIS A 70 -1.17 -3.74 -21.89
CA HIS A 70 -1.49 -3.06 -20.63
C HIS A 70 -0.27 -2.93 -19.72
N LEU A 71 0.52 -4.00 -19.54
CA LEU A 71 1.74 -3.96 -18.73
C LEU A 71 2.74 -2.94 -19.24
N LYS A 72 2.93 -2.84 -20.56
CA LYS A 72 3.78 -1.81 -21.17
C LYS A 72 3.32 -0.41 -20.79
N SER A 73 2.02 -0.11 -20.98
CA SER A 73 1.47 1.20 -20.60
C SER A 73 1.57 1.48 -19.10
N ILE A 74 1.39 0.48 -18.25
CA ILE A 74 1.57 0.61 -16.79
C ILE A 74 3.03 0.95 -16.47
N PHE A 75 3.99 0.25 -17.07
CA PHE A 75 5.41 0.49 -16.86
C PHE A 75 5.80 1.92 -17.27
N ASP A 76 5.33 2.37 -18.44
CA ASP A 76 5.56 3.74 -18.91
C ASP A 76 4.98 4.79 -17.94
N LYS A 77 3.77 4.57 -17.42
CA LYS A 77 3.09 5.49 -16.48
C LYS A 77 3.69 5.51 -15.07
N THR A 78 4.22 4.37 -14.63
CA THR A 78 4.81 4.22 -13.29
C THR A 78 6.31 4.48 -13.27
N GLY A 79 6.96 4.59 -14.45
CA GLY A 79 8.39 4.81 -14.59
C GLY A 79 9.26 3.59 -14.25
N VAL A 80 8.67 2.40 -14.20
CA VAL A 80 9.37 1.15 -13.89
C VAL A 80 9.65 0.35 -15.16
N HIS A 81 10.59 -0.59 -15.12
CA HIS A 81 11.02 -1.31 -16.32
C HIS A 81 10.64 -2.79 -16.33
N SER A 82 10.09 -3.30 -15.21
CA SER A 82 9.71 -4.70 -15.11
C SER A 82 8.56 -4.94 -14.15
N ARG A 83 7.96 -6.13 -14.27
CA ARG A 83 6.95 -6.62 -13.34
C ARG A 83 7.46 -6.63 -11.90
N ARG A 84 8.73 -7.01 -11.70
CA ARG A 84 9.36 -7.03 -10.38
C ARG A 84 9.55 -5.61 -9.85
N ASP A 85 9.98 -4.68 -10.70
CA ASP A 85 10.15 -3.28 -10.31
C ASP A 85 8.81 -2.61 -9.99
N LEU A 86 7.74 -2.97 -10.69
CA LEU A 86 6.38 -2.53 -10.36
C LEU A 86 5.97 -2.97 -8.96
N VAL A 87 6.14 -4.26 -8.64
CA VAL A 87 5.85 -4.81 -7.30
C VAL A 87 6.71 -4.12 -6.24
N GLY A 88 8.02 -4.00 -6.50
CA GLY A 88 8.95 -3.32 -5.62
C GLY A 88 8.57 -1.86 -5.39
N THR A 89 8.28 -1.11 -6.43
CA THR A 89 7.94 0.33 -6.36
C THR A 89 6.66 0.56 -5.55
N VAL A 90 5.61 -0.22 -5.82
CA VAL A 90 4.35 -0.11 -5.07
C VAL A 90 4.57 -0.50 -3.60
N PHE A 91 5.38 -1.53 -3.34
CA PHE A 91 5.70 -1.97 -1.99
C PHE A 91 6.58 -0.96 -1.24
N PHE A 92 7.78 -0.64 -1.74
CA PHE A 92 8.76 0.20 -1.07
C PHE A 92 8.30 1.65 -0.89
N HIS A 93 7.75 2.33 -1.92
CA HIS A 93 7.34 3.73 -1.77
C HIS A 93 6.24 3.93 -0.70
N HIS A 94 5.47 2.88 -0.38
CA HIS A 94 4.30 3.01 0.49
C HIS A 94 4.40 2.22 1.80
N TYR A 95 5.30 1.24 1.88
CA TYR A 95 5.57 0.47 3.10
C TYR A 95 6.92 0.78 3.76
N GLU A 96 7.94 1.16 3.00
CA GLU A 96 9.32 1.30 3.52
C GLU A 96 9.51 2.41 4.58
N PRO A 97 8.89 3.60 4.49
CA PRO A 97 9.12 4.66 5.49
C PRO A 97 8.74 4.22 6.91
N ARG A 98 7.79 3.28 7.03
CA ARG A 98 7.34 2.73 8.31
C ARG A 98 8.10 1.46 8.70
N PHE A 99 8.46 0.62 7.74
CA PHE A 99 9.26 -0.58 8.01
C PHE A 99 10.62 -0.19 8.59
N ARG A 100 11.30 0.79 7.97
CA ARG A 100 12.57 1.34 8.47
C ARG A 100 12.43 2.10 9.80
N ASP A 101 11.32 2.81 10.03
CA ASP A 101 11.06 3.43 11.35
C ASP A 101 10.90 2.34 12.42
N ASN A 102 10.14 1.29 12.14
CA ASN A 102 9.95 0.17 13.06
C ASN A 102 11.24 -0.61 13.30
N GLU A 103 12.06 -0.90 12.28
CA GLU A 103 13.38 -1.51 12.46
C GLU A 103 14.27 -0.69 13.40
N LYS A 104 14.36 0.63 13.18
CA LYS A 104 15.13 1.54 14.05
C LYS A 104 14.58 1.57 15.47
N ARG A 105 13.26 1.52 15.65
CA ARG A 105 12.63 1.50 16.98
C ARG A 105 12.91 0.19 17.71
N THR A 106 12.76 -0.94 17.04
CA THR A 106 13.12 -2.26 17.59
C THR A 106 14.58 -2.31 17.99
N ALA A 107 15.49 -1.84 17.12
CA ALA A 107 16.91 -1.75 17.42
C ALA A 107 17.22 -0.83 18.62
N ALA A 108 16.38 0.18 18.87
CA ALA A 108 16.47 1.10 20.01
C ALA A 108 15.66 0.66 21.25
N GLY A 109 15.11 -0.57 21.27
CA GLY A 109 14.29 -1.07 22.37
C GLY A 109 12.95 -0.32 22.56
N ARG A 110 12.49 0.40 21.52
CA ARG A 110 11.24 1.17 21.54
C ARG A 110 10.10 0.33 20.95
N PRO A 111 8.86 0.48 21.45
CA PRO A 111 7.70 -0.17 20.84
C PRO A 111 7.55 0.21 19.37
N VAL A 112 7.29 -0.80 18.54
CA VAL A 112 6.93 -0.60 17.12
C VAL A 112 5.65 0.21 17.02
N ARG A 113 5.58 1.12 16.04
CA ARG A 113 4.33 1.85 15.78
C ARG A 113 3.31 0.86 15.19
N GLY A 114 2.12 0.82 15.78
CA GLY A 114 1.04 -0.09 15.38
C GLY A 114 1.10 -1.49 16.01
N GLY A 115 2.09 -1.77 16.87
CA GLY A 115 2.07 -2.95 17.74
C GLY A 115 1.11 -2.74 18.92
N PRO A 116 0.63 -3.82 19.56
CA PRO A 116 -0.15 -3.70 20.79
C PRO A 116 0.65 -2.89 21.82
N TRP A 117 -0.02 -1.92 22.46
CA TRP A 117 0.61 -1.12 23.50
C TRP A 117 1.10 -2.04 24.62
N PRO A 118 2.37 -1.95 25.07
CA PRO A 118 2.81 -2.74 26.20
C PRO A 118 1.96 -2.33 27.41
N ILE A 119 1.10 -3.24 27.85
CA ILE A 119 0.41 -3.11 29.12
C ILE A 119 1.49 -2.98 30.18
N GLN A 120 1.56 -1.82 30.84
CA GLN A 120 2.46 -1.63 31.97
C GLN A 120 1.92 -2.52 33.09
N SER A 121 2.51 -3.70 33.25
CA SER A 121 2.33 -4.53 34.43
C SER A 121 2.92 -3.77 35.61
N SER A 122 2.07 -3.35 36.55
CA SER A 122 2.49 -2.90 37.88
C SER A 122 2.94 -4.07 38.75
#